data_AF-A0A7S0F6B9-F1
#
_entry.id   AF-A0A7S0F6B9-F1
#
_cell.length_a   1.000
_cell.length_b   1.000
_cell.length_c   1.000
_cell.angle_alpha   90.00
_cell.angle_beta   90.00
_cell.angle_gamma   90.00
#
_symmetry.space_group_name_H-M   'P 1'
#
loop_
_entity.id
_entity.type
_entity.pdbx_description
1 polymer ?
#
loop_
_entity_poly.entity_id
_entity_poly.type
_entity_poly.pdbx_seq_one_letter_code
_entity_poly.pdbx_strand_id
1 'polypeptide(L)'
;QDTNKPTHPPPSIQIAQSEVFDIIQSHRYNVLRFIREKQEEGDHVMEAVVRVATGTGSRDQEDSKLNKRHWQSIGHSTCYGRFVPDTEDIKLRDGSYRIPRKGQSY
;
A
#
# COMPACT_ATOMS: atom_id res chain seq x y z
N GLN A 1 -1.49 -2.51 33.96
CA GLN A 1 -0.73 -3.49 33.16
C GLN A 1 -1.63 -3.88 32.01
N ASP A 2 -1.23 -3.58 30.78
CA ASP A 2 -1.97 -3.88 29.55
C ASP A 2 -2.15 -5.39 29.39
N THR A 3 -3.39 -5.86 29.47
CA THR A 3 -3.76 -7.25 29.18
C THR A 3 -4.01 -7.42 27.69
N ASN A 4 -3.03 -7.11 26.85
CA ASN A 4 -3.12 -7.38 25.42
C ASN A 4 -2.70 -8.83 25.15
N LYS A 5 -3.69 -9.74 25.23
CA LYS A 5 -3.56 -11.11 24.71
C LYS A 5 -3.59 -11.04 23.16
N PRO A 6 -2.50 -11.37 22.45
CA PRO A 6 -2.43 -11.26 20.99
C PRO A 6 -3.30 -12.27 20.23
N THR A 7 -4.00 -13.17 20.94
CA THR A 7 -4.84 -14.24 20.37
C THR A 7 -6.32 -13.90 20.26
N HIS A 8 -6.75 -12.76 20.78
CA HIS A 8 -8.13 -12.33 20.57
C HIS A 8 -8.17 -11.44 19.34
N PRO A 9 -8.79 -11.88 18.22
CA PRO A 9 -9.03 -10.98 17.11
C PRO A 9 -9.82 -9.79 17.67
N PRO A 10 -9.50 -8.55 17.24
CA PRO A 10 -10.27 -7.38 17.65
C PRO A 10 -11.75 -7.64 17.35
N PRO A 11 -12.69 -7.04 18.12
CA PRO A 11 -14.12 -7.19 17.87
C PRO A 11 -14.35 -6.96 16.38
N SER A 12 -14.67 -8.06 15.68
CA SER A 12 -14.82 -8.02 14.25
C SER A 12 -15.87 -6.96 13.97
N ILE A 13 -15.53 -5.96 13.17
CA ILE A 13 -16.53 -5.22 12.40
C ILE A 13 -17.50 -6.31 11.91
N GLN A 14 -18.78 -6.25 12.29
CA GLN A 14 -19.77 -7.35 12.14
C GLN A 14 -20.14 -7.61 10.66
N ILE A 15 -19.21 -7.38 9.75
CA ILE A 15 -19.26 -7.55 8.32
C ILE A 15 -18.51 -8.84 8.01
N ALA A 16 -19.08 -9.67 7.16
CA ALA A 16 -18.43 -10.90 6.73
C ALA A 16 -17.11 -10.58 6.01
N GLN A 17 -16.05 -11.37 6.24
CA GLN A 17 -14.77 -11.17 5.55
C GLN A 17 -14.90 -11.23 4.02
N SER A 18 -15.80 -12.07 3.51
CA SER A 18 -16.13 -12.15 2.09
C SER A 18 -16.72 -10.84 1.57
N GLU A 19 -17.60 -10.21 2.33
CA GLU A 19 -18.22 -8.94 1.96
C GLU A 19 -17.18 -7.80 1.93
N VAL A 20 -16.27 -7.76 2.90
CA VAL A 20 -15.13 -6.83 2.87
C VAL A 20 -14.28 -7.05 1.62
N PHE A 21 -13.98 -8.31 1.30
CA PHE A 21 -13.21 -8.66 0.11
C PHE A 21 -13.92 -8.22 -1.18
N ASP A 22 -15.21 -8.53 -1.32
CA ASP A 22 -16.00 -8.22 -2.50
C ASP A 22 -16.08 -6.71 -2.74
N ILE A 23 -16.29 -5.92 -1.68
CA ILE A 23 -16.28 -4.46 -1.74
C ILE A 23 -14.91 -3.96 -2.24
N ILE A 24 -13.81 -4.43 -1.66
CA ILE A 24 -12.46 -4.02 -2.07
C ILE A 24 -12.20 -4.39 -3.54
N GLN A 25 -12.54 -5.60 -3.97
CA GLN A 25 -12.32 -6.01 -5.35
C GLN A 25 -13.17 -5.21 -6.34
N SER A 26 -14.42 -4.89 -5.97
CA SER A 26 -15.32 -4.08 -6.81
C SER A 26 -14.76 -2.67 -7.08
N HIS A 27 -14.05 -2.09 -6.11
CA HIS A 27 -13.45 -0.76 -6.22
C HIS A 27 -12.00 -0.77 -6.68
N ARG A 28 -11.32 -1.92 -6.65
CA ARG A 28 -9.88 -2.04 -6.91
C ARG A 28 -9.44 -1.35 -8.20
N TYR A 29 -10.15 -1.61 -9.30
CA TYR A 29 -9.83 -0.98 -10.59
C TYR A 29 -9.88 0.55 -10.52
N ASN A 30 -10.92 1.10 -9.89
CA ASN A 30 -11.11 2.55 -9.77
C ASN A 30 -10.05 3.19 -8.89
N VAL A 31 -9.66 2.54 -7.79
CA VAL A 31 -8.58 3.00 -6.91
C VAL A 31 -7.25 3.01 -7.66
N LEU A 32 -6.91 1.92 -8.34
CA LEU A 32 -5.66 1.82 -9.10
C LEU A 32 -5.61 2.83 -10.26
N ARG A 33 -6.72 3.05 -10.93
CA ARG A 33 -6.86 4.06 -11.97
C ARG A 33 -6.67 5.47 -11.40
N PHE A 34 -7.32 5.79 -10.28
CA PHE A 34 -7.20 7.08 -9.62
C PHE A 34 -5.75 7.40 -9.28
N ILE A 35 -5.05 6.49 -8.60
CA ILE A 35 -3.64 6.71 -8.20
C ILE A 35 -2.75 6.96 -9.42
N ARG A 36 -3.02 6.29 -10.54
CA ARG A 36 -2.24 6.45 -11.78
C ARG A 36 -2.54 7.76 -12.52
N GLU A 37 -3.80 8.17 -12.58
CA GLU A 37 -4.23 9.35 -13.35
C GLU A 37 -4.10 10.66 -12.56
N LYS A 38 -4.05 10.57 -11.23
CA LYS A 38 -3.97 11.70 -10.29
C LYS A 38 -2.74 11.55 -9.41
N GLN A 39 -1.57 11.83 -9.98
CA GLN A 39 -0.29 11.51 -9.35
C GLN A 39 -0.09 12.24 -8.00
N GLU A 40 -0.37 13.54 -7.92
CA GLU A 40 -0.17 14.32 -6.69
C GLU A 40 -1.10 13.84 -5.57
N GLU A 41 -2.39 13.64 -5.87
CA GLU A 41 -3.35 13.10 -4.92
C GLU A 41 -3.07 11.63 -4.58
N GLY A 42 -2.57 10.87 -5.55
CA GLY A 42 -2.15 9.49 -5.40
C GLY A 42 -1.01 9.35 -4.39
N ASP A 43 0.01 10.19 -4.51
CA ASP A 43 1.12 10.26 -3.54
C ASP A 43 0.60 10.55 -2.13
N HIS A 44 -0.32 11.51 -2.04
CA HIS A 44 -0.93 11.93 -0.79
C HIS A 44 -1.71 10.81 -0.11
N VAL A 45 -2.51 10.06 -0.89
CA VAL A 45 -3.26 8.89 -0.43
C VAL A 45 -2.32 7.78 0.01
N MET A 46 -1.27 7.49 -0.77
CA MET A 46 -0.32 6.43 -0.44
C MET A 46 0.45 6.72 0.85
N GLU A 47 0.88 7.97 1.05
CA GLU A 47 1.47 8.40 2.32
C GLU A 47 0.51 8.22 3.49
N ALA A 48 -0.76 8.63 3.33
CA ALA A 48 -1.77 8.46 4.37
C ALA A 48 -1.99 6.98 4.72
N VAL A 49 -2.06 6.10 3.71
CA VAL A 49 -2.17 4.65 3.90
C VAL A 49 -0.99 4.10 4.68
N VAL A 50 0.25 4.48 4.31
CA VAL A 50 1.44 4.04 5.06
C VAL A 50 1.36 4.48 6.51
N ARG A 51 1.07 5.76 6.79
CA ARG A 51 0.99 6.28 8.16
C ARG A 51 -0.02 5.52 9.01
N VAL A 52 -1.21 5.27 8.46
CA VAL A 52 -2.26 4.51 9.14
C VAL A 52 -1.81 3.07 9.38
N ALA A 53 -1.20 2.42 8.39
CA ALA A 53 -0.76 1.03 8.49
C ALA A 53 0.43 0.84 9.44
N THR A 54 1.36 1.79 9.51
CA THR A 54 2.54 1.73 10.38
C THR A 54 2.33 2.38 11.75
N GLY A 55 1.18 3.01 11.98
CA GLY A 55 0.89 3.74 13.21
C GLY A 55 1.80 4.95 13.45
N THR A 56 2.44 5.47 12.39
CA THR A 56 3.44 6.56 12.49
C THR A 56 2.85 7.95 12.30
N GLY A 57 1.53 8.08 12.18
CA GLY A 57 0.88 9.38 12.07
C GLY A 57 -0.61 9.37 12.40
N SER A 58 -1.11 10.54 12.80
CA SER A 58 -2.52 10.81 13.05
C SER A 58 -3.18 11.38 11.79
N ARG A 59 -4.51 11.26 11.66
CA ARG A 59 -5.28 11.90 10.57
C ARG A 59 -5.12 13.43 10.53
N ASP A 60 -4.75 14.04 11.65
CA ASP A 60 -4.75 15.49 11.88
C ASP A 60 -3.36 16.14 11.76
N GLN A 61 -2.35 15.43 11.26
CA GLN A 61 -1.03 16.03 11.02
C GLN A 61 -1.07 16.93 9.78
N GLU A 62 -0.59 18.18 9.94
CA GLU A 62 -0.48 19.14 8.84
C GLU A 62 0.42 18.59 7.73
N ASP A 63 -0.09 18.57 6.49
CA ASP A 63 0.61 18.10 5.30
C ASP A 63 1.91 18.85 5.01
N SER A 64 2.04 20.08 5.51
CA SER A 64 3.21 20.93 5.35
C SER A 64 4.49 20.35 5.97
N LYS A 65 4.36 19.41 6.92
CA LYS A 65 5.48 18.75 7.61
C LYS A 65 5.78 17.35 7.07
N LEU A 66 5.04 16.89 6.07
CA LEU A 66 5.16 15.53 5.54
C LEU A 66 6.12 15.50 4.35
N ASN A 67 6.96 14.47 4.32
CA ASN A 67 7.82 14.21 3.17
C ASN A 67 6.96 13.90 1.95
N LYS A 68 7.00 14.79 0.95
CA LYS A 68 6.36 14.59 -0.34
C LYS A 68 7.19 13.62 -1.17
N ARG A 69 6.91 12.32 -1.02
CA ARG A 69 7.50 11.27 -1.87
C ARG A 69 6.59 11.01 -3.05
N HIS A 70 7.18 10.67 -4.18
CA HIS A 70 6.41 10.23 -5.35
C HIS A 70 6.26 8.72 -5.35
N TRP A 71 5.02 8.25 -5.48
CA TRP A 71 4.65 6.85 -5.49
C TRP A 71 4.39 6.38 -6.91
N GLN A 72 5.08 5.32 -7.32
CA GLN A 72 4.93 4.76 -8.65
C GLN A 72 4.65 3.26 -8.59
N SER A 73 4.03 2.73 -9.65
CA SER A 73 3.86 1.29 -9.80
C SER A 73 5.23 0.61 -9.98
N ILE A 74 5.41 -0.56 -9.36
CA ILE A 74 6.58 -1.40 -9.60
C ILE A 74 6.53 -1.94 -11.04
N GLY A 75 7.64 -1.82 -11.78
CA GLY A 75 7.71 -2.11 -13.21
C GLY A 75 7.49 -3.56 -13.64
N HIS A 76 7.59 -4.53 -12.73
CA HIS A 76 7.41 -5.95 -13.05
C HIS A 76 5.94 -6.33 -13.31
N SER A 77 5.69 -7.18 -14.31
CA SER A 77 4.33 -7.58 -14.74
C SER A 77 3.48 -8.20 -13.62
N THR A 78 4.10 -8.95 -12.71
CA THR A 78 3.42 -9.56 -11.55
C THR A 78 3.13 -8.60 -10.41
N CYS A 79 3.60 -7.35 -10.51
CA CYS A 79 3.48 -6.34 -9.46
C CYS A 79 2.35 -5.34 -9.72
N TYR A 80 1.42 -5.67 -10.62
CA TYR A 80 0.26 -4.81 -10.88
C TYR A 80 -0.50 -4.48 -9.58
N GLY A 81 -0.70 -3.19 -9.34
CA GLY A 81 -1.31 -2.65 -8.13
C GLY A 81 -0.38 -2.60 -6.91
N ARG A 82 0.93 -2.82 -7.08
CA ARG A 82 1.94 -2.56 -6.06
C ARG A 82 2.65 -1.25 -6.37
N PHE A 83 2.76 -0.41 -5.37
CA PHE A 83 3.40 0.89 -5.45
C PHE A 83 4.57 0.98 -4.50
N VAL A 84 5.51 1.85 -4.84
CA VAL A 84 6.74 2.07 -4.10
C VAL A 84 7.10 3.56 -4.17
N PRO A 85 7.59 4.17 -3.08
CA PRO A 85 8.04 5.54 -3.14
C PRO A 85 9.38 5.64 -3.88
N ASP A 86 9.61 6.80 -4.48
CA ASP A 86 10.85 7.16 -5.15
C ASP A 86 12.08 7.14 -4.23
N THR A 87 11.92 7.17 -2.91
CA THR A 87 13.03 7.04 -1.96
C THR A 87 13.60 5.63 -1.85
N GLU A 88 12.92 4.61 -2.39
CA GLU A 88 13.36 3.21 -2.32
C GLU A 88 14.35 2.81 -3.44
N ASP A 89 14.98 1.64 -3.26
CA ASP A 89 15.97 1.08 -4.17
C ASP A 89 15.47 0.98 -5.62
N ILE A 90 16.32 1.36 -6.58
CA ILE A 90 16.03 1.37 -8.02
C ILE A 90 15.54 -0.01 -8.50
N LYS A 91 16.17 -1.09 -8.03
CA LYS A 91 15.83 -2.48 -8.40
C LYS A 91 14.47 -2.91 -7.86
N LEU A 92 14.02 -2.31 -6.75
CA LEU A 92 12.67 -2.53 -6.25
C LEU A 92 11.65 -1.82 -7.13
N ARG A 93 11.96 -0.59 -7.58
CA ARG A 93 11.10 0.24 -8.41
C ARG A 93 10.92 -0.32 -9.81
N ASP A 94 12.01 -0.70 -10.48
CA ASP A 94 11.94 -1.33 -11.80
C ASP A 94 11.44 -2.79 -11.75
N GLY A 95 11.47 -3.40 -10.56
CA GLY A 95 11.02 -4.77 -10.34
C GLY A 95 12.03 -5.85 -10.76
N SER A 96 13.26 -5.47 -11.12
CA SER A 96 14.34 -6.37 -11.50
C SER A 96 14.75 -7.33 -10.39
N TYR A 97 14.46 -7.00 -9.13
CA TYR A 97 14.68 -7.89 -7.98
C TYR A 97 13.92 -9.23 -8.07
N ARG A 98 12.86 -9.30 -8.90
CA ARG A 98 12.08 -10.52 -9.14
C ARG A 98 12.54 -11.35 -10.32
N ILE A 99 13.53 -10.89 -11.09
CA ILE A 99 14.07 -11.65 -12.20
C ILE A 99 14.86 -12.83 -11.61
N PRO A 100 14.45 -14.10 -11.84
CA PRO A 100 15.13 -15.25 -11.29
C PRO A 100 16.57 -15.30 -11.81
N ARG A 101 17.49 -15.74 -10.95
CA ARG A 101 18.86 -16.00 -11.40
C ARG A 101 18.86 -17.22 -12.31
N LYS A 102 19.90 -17.32 -13.14
CA LYS A 102 20.10 -18.47 -14.03
C LYS A 102 20.03 -19.77 -13.22
N GLY A 103 19.06 -20.63 -13.56
CA GLY A 103 18.82 -21.92 -12.88
C GLY A 103 17.79 -21.90 -11.75
N GLN A 104 17.14 -20.77 -11.47
CA GLN A 104 16.02 -20.67 -10.53
C GLN A 104 14.68 -20.59 -11.27
N SER A 105 13.65 -21.24 -10.74
CA SER A 105 12.26 -21.02 -11.15
C SER A 105 11.70 -19.77 -10.46
N TYR A 106 10.62 -19.22 -11.04
CA TYR A 106 9.78 -18.22 -10.39
C TYR A 106 9.05 -18.79 -9.16
#